data_AF-A0A2G7H0V9-F1
#
_entry.id   AF-A0A2G7H0V9-F1
#
_cell.length_a   1.000
_cell.length_b   1.000
_cell.length_c   1.000
_cell.angle_alpha   90.00
_cell.angle_beta   90.00
_cell.angle_gamma   90.00
#
_symmetry.space_group_name_H-M   'P 1'
#
loop_
_entity.id
_entity.type
_entity.pdbx_description
1 polymer ?
#
loop_
_entity_poly.entity_id
_entity_poly.type
_entity_poly.pdbx_seq_one_letter_code
_entity_poly.pdbx_strand_id
1 'polypeptide(L)'
;MEEGSGATPPAASATTPGAPTEHWTVDGLEDTPRGPVARLELPDGRTIVRPVGDLPPGVRGGDLLAVTDGPDGVTLRLLPEETAARRRAAQATLDTLNAAGRAALPLNDDGDITL
;
A
#
# COMPACT_ATOMS: atom_id res chain seq x y z
N MET A 1 -53.75 -31.98 -1.15
CA MET A 1 -53.26 -30.61 -0.91
C MET A 1 -52.16 -30.75 0.15
N GLU A 2 -51.05 -31.42 -0.13
CA GLU A 2 -49.98 -31.07 -1.08
C GLU A 2 -49.35 -29.71 -0.73
N GLU A 3 -48.22 -29.75 -0.02
CA GLU A 3 -47.03 -28.86 -0.06
C GLU A 3 -45.88 -29.72 0.53
N GLY A 4 -44.85 -30.13 -0.21
CA GLY A 4 -43.76 -29.31 -0.76
C GLY A 4 -42.63 -29.25 0.29
N SER A 5 -41.59 -30.09 0.20
CA SER A 5 -40.28 -29.75 -0.38
C SER A 5 -39.71 -28.42 0.15
N GLY A 6 -38.52 -28.30 0.71
CA GLY A 6 -37.35 -29.14 0.62
C GLY A 6 -36.21 -28.54 1.45
N ALA A 7 -35.03 -29.12 1.26
CA ALA A 7 -33.82 -28.93 2.05
C ALA A 7 -33.38 -27.47 2.28
N THR A 8 -32.89 -27.23 3.50
CA THR A 8 -31.99 -26.11 3.81
C THR A 8 -30.68 -26.25 3.01
N PRO A 9 -30.12 -25.12 2.56
CA PRO A 9 -28.69 -24.91 2.77
C PRO A 9 -28.41 -23.70 3.68
N PRO A 10 -27.28 -23.74 4.42
CA PRO A 10 -26.96 -22.78 5.46
C PRO A 10 -26.51 -21.43 4.90
N ALA A 11 -26.77 -20.40 5.71
CA ALA A 11 -26.09 -19.11 5.79
C ALA A 11 -25.24 -18.72 4.56
N ALA A 12 -25.78 -17.83 3.72
CA ALA A 12 -24.93 -16.89 3.02
C ALA A 12 -24.14 -16.13 4.08
N SER A 13 -22.88 -16.53 4.29
CA SER A 13 -21.92 -15.76 5.07
C SER A 13 -21.95 -14.36 4.49
N ALA A 14 -22.50 -13.44 5.27
CA ALA A 14 -22.46 -12.02 5.00
C ALA A 14 -21.01 -11.69 4.63
N THR A 15 -20.77 -11.30 3.38
CA THR A 15 -19.58 -10.51 3.10
C THR A 15 -19.79 -9.21 3.84
N THR A 16 -19.21 -9.10 5.03
CA THR A 16 -19.26 -7.89 5.83
C THR A 16 -18.64 -6.77 4.99
N PRO A 17 -19.39 -5.76 4.53
CA PRO A 17 -18.79 -4.59 3.92
C PRO A 17 -18.11 -3.81 5.04
N GLY A 18 -16.81 -4.04 5.23
CA GLY A 18 -16.05 -3.41 6.32
C GLY A 18 -14.79 -4.13 6.78
N ALA A 19 -14.39 -5.26 6.17
CA ALA A 19 -13.04 -5.77 6.40
C ALA A 19 -12.03 -4.71 5.91
N PRO A 20 -11.00 -4.36 6.70
CA PRO A 20 -9.97 -3.44 6.25
C PRO A 20 -9.39 -4.01 4.95
N THR A 21 -9.48 -3.23 3.86
CA THR A 21 -8.84 -3.63 2.61
C THR A 21 -7.36 -3.71 2.89
N GLU A 22 -6.79 -4.90 2.76
CA GLU A 22 -5.36 -5.09 2.96
C GLU A 22 -4.60 -4.24 1.92
N HIS A 23 -3.61 -3.50 2.38
CA HIS A 23 -2.82 -2.60 1.54
C HIS A 23 -1.36 -3.01 1.55
N TRP A 24 -0.80 -3.25 0.37
CA TRP A 24 0.63 -3.46 0.19
C TRP A 24 1.26 -2.20 -0.38
N THR A 25 2.48 -1.90 0.06
CA THR A 25 3.26 -0.76 -0.45
C THR A 25 4.31 -1.25 -1.42
N VAL A 26 4.47 -0.60 -2.56
CA VAL A 26 5.60 -0.87 -3.46
C VAL A 26 6.84 -0.22 -2.84
N ASP A 27 7.68 -1.01 -2.18
CA ASP A 27 8.95 -0.54 -1.59
C ASP A 27 9.95 -0.14 -2.69
N GLY A 28 10.03 -0.93 -3.76
CA GLY A 28 10.94 -0.65 -4.86
C GLY A 28 10.69 -1.47 -6.11
N LEU A 29 11.22 -0.98 -7.22
CA LEU A 29 11.28 -1.67 -8.51
C LEU A 29 12.75 -1.91 -8.84
N GLU A 30 13.10 -3.15 -9.18
CA GLU A 30 14.47 -3.57 -9.44
C GLU A 30 14.54 -4.37 -10.73
N ASP A 31 15.51 -4.04 -11.59
CA ASP A 31 15.87 -4.86 -12.73
C ASP A 31 16.82 -5.98 -12.30
N THR A 32 16.36 -7.22 -12.43
CA THR A 32 17.17 -8.40 -12.14
C THR A 32 17.57 -9.11 -13.43
N PRO A 33 18.62 -9.95 -13.43
CA PRO A 33 18.96 -10.80 -14.58
C PRO A 33 17.83 -11.73 -15.05
N ARG A 34 16.81 -11.95 -14.21
CA ARG A 34 15.63 -12.78 -14.52
C ARG A 34 14.42 -11.95 -14.97
N GLY A 35 14.56 -10.62 -15.03
CA GLY A 35 13.49 -9.69 -15.37
C GLY A 35 13.20 -8.68 -14.25
N PRO A 36 12.34 -7.68 -14.52
CA PRO A 36 11.97 -6.65 -13.56
C PRO A 36 11.09 -7.23 -12.45
N VAL A 37 11.43 -6.93 -11.21
CA VAL A 37 10.69 -7.32 -10.01
C VAL A 37 10.31 -6.11 -9.17
N ALA A 38 9.24 -6.25 -8.43
CA ALA A 38 8.80 -5.31 -7.42
C ALA A 38 8.95 -5.93 -6.03
N ARG A 39 9.46 -5.13 -5.10
CA ARG A 39 9.45 -5.42 -3.67
C ARG A 39 8.18 -4.81 -3.09
N LEU A 40 7.33 -5.64 -2.49
CA LEU A 40 6.08 -5.24 -1.88
C LEU A 40 6.18 -5.41 -0.38
N GLU A 41 5.98 -4.35 0.36
CA GLU A 41 5.89 -4.35 1.82
C GLU A 41 4.43 -4.62 2.25
N LEU A 42 4.26 -5.63 3.08
CA LEU A 42 2.98 -6.03 3.67
C LEU A 42 2.71 -5.21 4.95
N PRO A 43 1.45 -5.18 5.44
CA PRO A 43 1.10 -4.46 6.66
C PRO A 43 1.83 -4.96 7.92
N ASP A 44 2.31 -6.19 7.91
CA ASP A 44 3.08 -6.80 9.00
C ASP A 44 4.58 -6.48 8.93
N GLY A 45 5.00 -5.65 7.98
CA GLY A 45 6.39 -5.25 7.77
C GLY A 45 7.24 -6.28 7.03
N ARG A 46 6.67 -7.40 6.57
CA ARG A 46 7.39 -8.32 5.68
C ARG A 46 7.46 -7.75 4.27
N THR A 47 8.55 -8.07 3.56
CA THR A 47 8.66 -7.78 2.13
C THR A 47 8.54 -9.06 1.32
N ILE A 48 7.72 -9.04 0.28
CA ILE A 48 7.67 -10.09 -0.74
C ILE A 48 8.18 -9.55 -2.08
N VAL A 49 8.65 -10.44 -2.94
CA VAL A 49 9.10 -10.10 -4.29
C VAL A 49 8.12 -10.65 -5.30
N ARG A 50 7.66 -9.81 -6.24
CA ARG A 50 6.77 -10.18 -7.33
C ARG A 50 7.31 -9.71 -8.68
N PRO A 51 7.16 -10.46 -9.77
CA PRO A 51 7.41 -9.96 -11.11
C PRO A 51 6.57 -8.69 -11.38
N VAL A 52 7.15 -7.69 -12.04
CA VAL A 52 6.40 -6.46 -12.39
C VAL A 52 5.24 -6.78 -13.34
N GLY A 53 5.35 -7.85 -14.14
CA GLY A 53 4.27 -8.33 -15.02
C GLY A 53 3.00 -8.79 -14.28
N ASP A 54 3.11 -9.12 -12.98
CA ASP A 54 1.97 -9.53 -12.15
C ASP A 54 1.27 -8.32 -11.49
N LEU A 55 1.81 -7.11 -11.66
CA LEU A 55 1.31 -5.88 -11.07
C LEU A 55 0.42 -5.08 -12.04
N PRO A 56 -0.50 -4.24 -11.51
CA PRO A 56 -1.23 -3.30 -12.35
C PRO A 56 -0.27 -2.37 -13.11
N PRO A 57 -0.59 -1.95 -14.35
CA PRO A 57 0.31 -1.11 -15.13
C PRO A 57 0.53 0.25 -14.46
N GLY A 58 1.75 0.78 -14.59
CA GLY A 58 2.10 2.13 -14.13
C GLY A 58 2.48 2.25 -12.66
N VAL A 59 2.69 1.14 -11.93
CA VAL A 59 3.19 1.18 -10.56
C VAL A 59 4.53 1.90 -10.47
N ARG A 60 4.77 2.56 -9.34
CA ARG A 60 6.02 3.22 -8.97
C ARG A 60 6.36 2.92 -7.52
N GLY A 61 7.61 3.16 -7.14
CA GLY A 61 8.03 3.13 -5.75
C GLY A 61 7.20 4.08 -4.88
N GLY A 62 6.75 3.57 -3.74
CA GLY A 62 5.89 4.24 -2.77
C GLY A 62 4.40 4.17 -3.08
N ASP A 63 3.97 3.49 -4.16
CA ASP A 63 2.54 3.33 -4.46
C ASP A 63 1.87 2.31 -3.53
N LEU A 64 0.58 2.55 -3.25
CA LEU A 64 -0.27 1.63 -2.50
C LEU A 64 -1.10 0.75 -3.43
N LEU A 65 -1.17 -0.53 -3.09
CA LEU A 65 -1.95 -1.54 -3.77
C LEU A 65 -3.02 -2.10 -2.84
N ALA A 66 -4.28 -2.03 -3.25
CA ALA A 66 -5.35 -2.80 -2.62
C ALA A 66 -5.21 -4.27 -2.98
N VAL A 67 -5.30 -5.11 -1.95
CA VAL A 67 -5.22 -6.56 -2.03
C VAL A 67 -6.63 -7.12 -1.90
N THR A 68 -6.99 -8.02 -2.80
CA THR A 68 -8.26 -8.74 -2.73
C THR A 68 -8.00 -10.21 -2.95
N ASP A 69 -8.28 -11.04 -1.95
CA ASP A 69 -8.25 -12.48 -2.09
C ASP A 69 -9.39 -12.96 -2.99
N GLY A 70 -9.05 -13.76 -3.99
CA GLY A 70 -9.99 -14.41 -4.90
C GLY A 70 -9.71 -15.90 -5.03
N PRO A 71 -10.60 -16.65 -5.70
CA PRO A 71 -10.43 -18.09 -5.92
C PRO A 71 -9.16 -18.43 -6.71
N ASP A 72 -8.67 -17.50 -7.54
CA ASP A 72 -7.46 -17.63 -8.35
C ASP A 72 -6.20 -17.04 -7.68
N GLY A 73 -6.30 -16.66 -6.41
CA GLY A 73 -5.23 -16.03 -5.63
C GLY A 73 -5.46 -14.55 -5.40
N VAL A 74 -4.35 -13.81 -5.21
CA VAL A 74 -4.38 -12.40 -4.82
C VAL A 74 -4.52 -11.49 -6.05
N THR A 75 -5.53 -10.63 -6.04
CA THR A 75 -5.70 -9.54 -7.02
C THR A 75 -5.18 -8.22 -6.43
N LEU A 76 -4.40 -7.48 -7.23
CA LEU A 76 -3.81 -6.20 -6.85
C LEU A 76 -4.40 -5.05 -7.66
N ARG A 77 -4.78 -3.97 -6.98
CA ARG A 77 -5.30 -2.74 -7.61
C ARG A 77 -4.55 -1.53 -7.11
N LEU A 78 -4.04 -0.71 -8.04
CA LEU A 78 -3.36 0.55 -7.72
C LEU A 78 -4.33 1.57 -7.08
N LEU A 79 -3.87 2.24 -6.01
CA LEU A 79 -4.62 3.27 -5.29
C LEU A 79 -3.93 4.64 -5.44
N PRO A 80 -4.07 5.32 -6.60
CA PRO A 80 -3.32 6.54 -6.88
C PRO A 80 -3.71 7.72 -5.97
N GLU A 81 -5.00 7.85 -5.63
CA GLU A 81 -5.48 8.94 -4.76
C GLU A 81 -4.99 8.78 -3.32
N GLU A 82 -5.04 7.56 -2.79
CA GLU A 82 -4.55 7.26 -1.44
C GLU A 82 -3.02 7.38 -1.35
N THR A 83 -2.32 6.92 -2.39
CA THR A 83 -0.87 7.13 -2.53
C THR A 83 -0.53 8.63 -2.47
N ALA A 84 -1.25 9.46 -3.24
CA ALA A 84 -1.03 10.90 -3.23
C ALA A 84 -1.35 11.53 -1.87
N ALA A 85 -2.43 11.09 -1.21
CA ALA A 85 -2.78 11.56 0.12
C ALA A 85 -1.70 11.21 1.16
N ARG A 86 -1.22 9.96 1.17
CA ARG A 86 -0.15 9.50 2.07
C ARG A 86 1.15 10.24 1.81
N ARG A 87 1.51 10.48 0.55
CA ARG A 87 2.69 11.27 0.18
C ARG A 87 2.60 12.71 0.68
N ARG A 88 1.44 13.37 0.52
CA ARG A 88 1.22 14.73 1.07
C ARG A 88 1.33 14.77 2.59
N ALA A 89 0.75 13.79 3.30
CA ALA A 89 0.82 13.72 4.76
C ALA A 89 2.25 13.49 5.26
N ALA A 90 3.00 12.60 4.61
CA ALA A 90 4.41 12.36 4.90
C ALA A 90 5.25 13.63 4.66
N GLN A 91 5.01 14.33 3.54
CA GLN A 91 5.69 15.58 3.23
C GLN A 91 5.39 16.66 4.28
N ALA A 92 4.13 16.86 4.66
CA ALA A 92 3.76 17.83 5.69
C ALA A 92 4.40 17.51 7.06
N THR A 93 4.53 16.23 7.40
CA THR A 93 5.24 15.78 8.59
C THR A 93 6.73 16.14 8.50
N LEU A 94 7.38 15.83 7.39
CA LEU A 94 8.79 16.17 7.15
C LEU A 94 9.03 17.68 7.19
N ASP A 95 8.14 18.48 6.60
CA ASP A 95 8.23 19.94 6.62
C ASP A 95 8.14 20.48 8.04
N THR A 96 7.25 19.92 8.86
CA THR A 96 7.13 20.27 10.28
C THR A 96 8.40 19.93 11.06
N LEU A 97 8.94 18.73 10.87
CA LEU A 97 10.19 18.29 11.51
C LEU A 97 11.38 19.16 11.08
N ASN A 98 11.47 19.50 9.80
CA ASN A 98 12.51 20.37 9.26
C ASN A 98 12.41 21.79 9.82
N ALA A 99 11.19 22.34 9.95
CA ALA A 99 10.99 23.65 10.56
C ALA A 99 11.41 23.67 12.04
N ALA A 100 11.04 22.64 12.80
CA ALA A 100 11.43 22.50 14.21
C ALA A 100 12.96 22.32 14.35
N GLY A 101 13.58 21.50 13.51
CA GLY A 101 15.03 21.29 13.50
C GLY A 101 15.81 22.57 13.18
N ARG A 102 15.37 23.37 12.21
CA ARG A 102 15.96 24.68 11.92
C ARG A 102 15.85 25.66 13.08
N ALA A 103 14.74 25.63 13.83
CA ALA A 103 14.56 26.48 15.00
C ALA A 103 15.47 26.06 16.18
N ALA A 104 15.91 24.80 16.23
CA ALA A 104 16.72 24.24 17.31
C ALA A 104 18.24 24.30 17.05
N LEU A 105 18.67 24.53 15.80
CA LEU A 105 20.08 24.57 15.41
C LEU A 105 20.53 26.03 15.18
N PRO A 106 21.72 26.45 15.65
CA PRO A 106 22.32 27.74 15.29
C PRO A 106 22.81 27.70 13.84
N LEU A 107 21.88 27.84 12.91
CA LEU A 107 22.16 27.93 11.48
C LEU A 107 22.55 29.37 11.12
N ASN A 108 23.57 29.54 10.29
CA ASN A 108 23.86 30.84 9.67
C ASN A 108 22.90 31.11 8.49
N ASP A 109 22.94 32.31 7.90
CA ASP A 109 22.06 32.71 6.79
C ASP A 109 22.17 31.79 5.54
N ASP A 110 23.27 31.07 5.39
CA ASP A 110 23.50 30.08 4.32
C ASP A 110 22.93 28.69 4.64
N GLY A 111 22.44 28.46 5.87
CA GLY A 111 21.87 27.19 6.32
C GLY A 111 22.91 26.15 6.76
N ASP A 112 24.14 26.59 7.06
CA ASP A 112 25.22 25.76 7.61
C ASP A 112 25.17 25.75 9.15
N ILE A 113 25.64 24.66 9.76
CA ILE A 113 25.66 24.51 11.21
C ILE A 113 26.86 25.27 11.76
N THR A 114 26.60 26.34 12.50
CA THR A 114 27.66 27.12 13.13
C THR A 114 28.02 26.45 14.46
N LEU A 115 29.19 25.80 14.53
CA LEU A 115 29.71 25.15 15.73
C LEU A 115 30.62 26.07 16.54
#